data_AF-A0A371E6W1-F1
#
_entry.id   AF-A0A371E6W1-F1
#
_cell.length_a   1.000
_cell.length_b   1.000
_cell.length_c   1.000
_cell.angle_alpha   90.00
_cell.angle_beta   90.00
_cell.angle_gamma   90.00
#
_symmetry.space_group_name_H-M   'P 1'
#
loop_
_entity.id
_entity.type
_entity.pdbx_description
1 polymer ?
#
loop_
_entity_poly.entity_id
_entity_poly.type
_entity_poly.pdbx_seq_one_letter_code
_entity_poly.pdbx_strand_id
1 'polypeptide(L)'
;IELSAPREVARQCPLKSFKFYKTKEFPTGFYEIKTGSSNIHGKIKISSKDGNLLHNENGTAISGDIRNSWAGVSTLQALFVQEHNAICDTLKSHYPELEDEELYRHARLVTSAVIAKVHTIDWTVELLKNDTLLAAMRTNWYGLLGKKFKDTFGHVGGGILGGLRPENHGVTYSLTEEFVSVYRMHSLLPDNLQLRDISATPGPNKSPPVVKEIPMKNLIGLQGEKTLTEIGVARQLVSMGHQACGALELWNYPVFLRDLVPQNLDGTERPDHVDLAALEIYRDRERSVARYNQFRRALLLIPISKWEDLTDDKEAIQVLEEVYGDDVEELDLLVGLMAEKKIKGFAISETAFVIFLLMASRRLEADRFFTSNFNEEAYTKKGLEWVNTTESLKDVIDRHYPEMIHKWLNSSSAFSVWDSPPNTHNPVPLYLRIPH
;
A
#
# COMPACT_ATOMS: atom_id res chain seq x y z
N ILE A 1 22.80 -6.83 16.46
CA ILE A 1 23.71 -5.92 15.74
C ILE A 1 23.52 -4.54 16.32
N GLU A 2 24.58 -3.75 16.42
CA GLU A 2 24.54 -2.36 16.89
C GLU A 2 25.19 -1.48 15.82
N LEU A 3 24.53 -0.36 15.50
CA LEU A 3 25.08 0.68 14.64
C LEU A 3 25.29 1.93 15.48
N SER A 4 26.44 2.59 15.30
CA SER A 4 26.82 3.80 16.01
C SER A 4 27.02 4.95 15.02
N ALA A 5 26.46 6.11 15.34
CA ALA A 5 26.61 7.30 14.51
C ALA A 5 28.08 7.78 14.53
N PRO A 6 28.72 7.97 13.37
CA PRO A 6 30.09 8.46 13.32
C PRO A 6 30.13 9.94 13.72
N ARG A 7 31.31 10.42 14.17
CA ARG A 7 31.46 11.72 14.85
C ARG A 7 30.98 12.90 14.02
N GLU A 8 31.12 12.78 12.71
CA GLU A 8 30.85 13.78 11.69
C GLU A 8 29.35 14.14 11.66
N VAL A 9 28.47 13.13 11.77
CA VAL A 9 27.01 13.31 11.70
C VAL A 9 26.30 13.09 13.04
N ALA A 10 27.00 12.58 14.07
CA ALA A 10 26.42 12.22 15.35
C ALA A 10 25.61 13.34 16.00
N ARG A 11 25.97 14.62 15.83
CA ARG A 11 25.21 15.76 16.37
C ARG A 11 23.81 15.91 15.75
N GLN A 12 23.62 15.45 14.52
CA GLN A 12 22.38 15.54 13.76
C GLN A 12 21.52 14.27 13.85
N CYS A 13 22.05 13.18 14.42
CA CYS A 13 21.31 11.93 14.62
C CYS A 13 20.46 11.99 15.90
N PRO A 14 19.13 11.69 15.84
CA PRO A 14 18.31 11.54 17.03
C PRO A 14 18.86 10.46 17.97
N LEU A 15 19.22 9.30 17.42
CA LEU A 15 19.90 8.22 18.15
C LEU A 15 21.41 8.22 17.87
N LYS A 16 22.24 8.13 18.92
CA LYS A 16 23.71 8.06 18.78
C LYS A 16 24.21 6.64 18.49
N SER A 17 23.45 5.65 18.92
CA SER A 17 23.60 4.25 18.54
C SER A 17 22.25 3.56 18.69
N PHE A 18 22.04 2.43 18.01
CA PHE A 18 20.83 1.63 18.16
C PHE A 18 21.08 0.16 17.86
N LYS A 19 20.25 -0.71 18.45
CA LYS A 19 20.36 -2.17 18.35
C LYS A 19 19.19 -2.76 17.59
N PHE A 20 19.47 -3.84 16.85
CA PHE A 20 18.45 -4.60 16.13
C PHE A 20 18.87 -6.05 15.92
N TYR A 21 17.89 -6.90 15.63
CA TYR A 21 18.12 -8.31 15.32
C TYR A 21 18.65 -8.49 13.89
N LYS A 22 19.65 -9.35 13.70
CA LYS A 22 20.12 -9.76 12.36
C LYS A 22 18.97 -10.40 11.58
N THR A 23 18.90 -10.17 10.27
CA THR A 23 17.96 -10.95 9.42
C THR A 23 18.32 -12.43 9.56
N LYS A 24 17.32 -13.28 9.80
CA LYS A 24 17.56 -14.70 10.03
C LYS A 24 17.87 -15.37 8.68
N GLU A 25 19.09 -15.86 8.54
CA GLU A 25 19.51 -16.68 7.41
C GLU A 25 19.09 -18.13 7.66
N PHE A 26 18.30 -18.70 6.76
CA PHE A 26 17.89 -20.09 6.80
C PHE A 26 18.48 -20.83 5.60
N PRO A 27 19.14 -21.99 5.79
CA PRO A 27 19.26 -22.98 4.74
C PRO A 27 17.83 -23.38 4.32
N THR A 28 17.54 -23.46 3.01
CA THR A 28 16.18 -23.47 2.42
C THR A 28 15.31 -24.72 2.71
N GLY A 29 15.57 -25.47 3.79
CA GLY A 29 14.71 -26.56 4.26
C GLY A 29 13.48 -26.03 5.03
N PHE A 30 12.34 -25.93 4.33
CA PHE A 30 11.10 -25.22 4.69
C PHE A 30 10.28 -25.76 5.89
N TYR A 31 9.49 -24.88 6.54
CA TYR A 31 8.15 -25.16 7.12
C TYR A 31 7.37 -23.87 7.49
N GLU A 32 6.04 -23.86 7.28
CA GLU A 32 5.08 -22.75 7.50
C GLU A 32 4.21 -22.88 8.79
N ILE A 33 3.51 -21.78 9.13
CA ILE A 33 2.69 -21.52 10.34
C ILE A 33 1.20 -21.88 10.12
N LYS A 34 0.46 -22.26 11.19
CA LYS A 34 -0.67 -23.22 11.13
C LYS A 34 -2.07 -22.81 11.65
N THR A 35 -2.40 -21.60 12.14
CA THR A 35 -3.76 -21.37 12.72
C THR A 35 -4.25 -19.91 12.74
N GLY A 36 -5.58 -19.72 12.68
CA GLY A 36 -6.34 -18.49 12.98
C GLY A 36 -7.72 -18.83 13.58
N SER A 37 -8.44 -17.86 14.14
CA SER A 37 -9.70 -18.07 14.89
C SER A 37 -10.88 -17.31 14.27
N SER A 38 -12.02 -17.97 14.03
CA SER A 38 -13.29 -17.37 13.54
C SER A 38 -14.19 -16.86 14.69
N ASN A 39 -15.20 -16.05 14.35
CA ASN A 39 -16.34 -15.68 15.21
C ASN A 39 -17.65 -16.08 14.51
N ILE A 40 -18.78 -16.10 15.25
CA ILE A 40 -20.10 -16.59 14.79
C ILE A 40 -20.54 -15.97 13.44
N HIS A 41 -21.04 -16.82 12.53
CA HIS A 41 -21.47 -16.52 11.16
C HIS A 41 -20.33 -16.11 10.21
N GLY A 42 -19.13 -16.63 10.44
CA GLY A 42 -17.94 -16.42 9.62
C GLY A 42 -17.38 -15.00 9.71
N LYS A 43 -17.84 -14.20 10.67
CA LYS A 43 -17.48 -12.79 10.83
C LYS A 43 -16.13 -12.62 11.54
N ILE A 44 -15.52 -11.46 11.34
CA ILE A 44 -14.33 -11.02 12.05
C ILE A 44 -14.75 -10.02 13.13
N LYS A 45 -14.08 -10.09 14.30
CA LYS A 45 -14.37 -9.23 15.46
C LYS A 45 -14.08 -7.76 15.14
N ILE A 46 -15.03 -6.90 15.47
CA ILE A 46 -14.93 -5.44 15.41
C ILE A 46 -15.91 -4.83 16.43
N SER A 47 -15.67 -3.62 16.89
CA SER A 47 -16.60 -2.92 17.77
C SER A 47 -17.89 -2.56 17.03
N SER A 48 -19.03 -3.06 17.52
CA SER A 48 -20.34 -2.75 16.95
C SER A 48 -20.82 -1.33 17.26
N LYS A 49 -20.15 -0.61 18.17
CA LYS A 49 -20.55 0.73 18.62
C LYS A 49 -20.01 1.83 17.72
N ASP A 50 -18.77 1.71 17.29
CA ASP A 50 -18.00 2.79 16.64
C ASP A 50 -17.21 2.32 15.41
N GLY A 51 -17.27 1.03 15.07
CA GLY A 51 -16.57 0.47 13.91
C GLY A 51 -15.05 0.41 14.07
N ASN A 52 -14.52 0.61 15.29
CA ASN A 52 -13.09 0.47 15.57
C ASN A 52 -12.69 -1.01 15.68
N LEU A 53 -11.41 -1.30 15.42
CA LEU A 53 -10.83 -2.59 15.82
C LEU A 53 -10.94 -2.76 17.35
N LEU A 54 -11.04 -4.01 17.79
CA LEU A 54 -10.94 -4.33 19.21
C LEU A 54 -9.46 -4.33 19.64
N HIS A 55 -9.20 -4.17 20.94
CA HIS A 55 -7.85 -4.20 21.50
C HIS A 55 -7.74 -5.25 22.62
N ASN A 56 -6.59 -5.88 22.73
CA ASN A 56 -6.23 -6.74 23.85
C ASN A 56 -5.96 -5.89 25.11
N GLU A 57 -5.86 -6.52 26.29
CA GLU A 57 -5.55 -5.83 27.55
C GLU A 57 -4.25 -5.02 27.51
N ASN A 58 -3.27 -5.47 26.72
CA ASN A 58 -1.99 -4.77 26.51
C ASN A 58 -2.07 -3.61 25.49
N GLY A 59 -3.27 -3.31 24.96
CA GLY A 59 -3.51 -2.23 23.99
C GLY A 59 -3.21 -2.58 22.53
N THR A 60 -2.73 -3.79 22.23
CA THR A 60 -2.52 -4.21 20.83
C THR A 60 -3.85 -4.41 20.12
N ALA A 61 -3.96 -3.94 18.87
CA ALA A 61 -5.15 -4.14 18.06
C ALA A 61 -5.35 -5.63 17.69
N ILE A 62 -6.61 -6.05 17.59
CA ILE A 62 -6.98 -7.41 17.19
C ILE A 62 -7.31 -7.39 15.70
N SER A 63 -6.35 -7.83 14.89
CA SER A 63 -6.43 -7.90 13.43
C SER A 63 -5.48 -8.99 12.89
N GLY A 64 -5.30 -9.07 11.56
CA GLY A 64 -4.44 -10.07 10.92
C GLY A 64 -2.94 -9.87 11.21
N ASP A 65 -2.40 -8.69 10.88
CA ASP A 65 -1.04 -8.28 11.21
C ASP A 65 -1.08 -6.81 11.64
N ILE A 66 -0.47 -6.50 12.79
CA ILE A 66 -0.49 -5.16 13.41
C ILE A 66 0.92 -4.61 13.68
N ARG A 67 1.96 -5.31 13.19
CA ARG A 67 3.33 -5.04 13.57
C ARG A 67 3.85 -3.76 12.92
N ASN A 68 4.43 -2.87 13.74
CA ASN A 68 4.90 -1.54 13.32
C ASN A 68 3.81 -0.74 12.59
N SER A 69 2.55 -0.92 12.99
CA SER A 69 1.40 -0.27 12.38
C SER A 69 1.20 1.16 12.88
N TRP A 70 0.23 1.85 12.27
CA TRP A 70 -0.22 3.18 12.66
C TRP A 70 -1.73 3.33 12.42
N ALA A 71 -2.33 4.38 12.97
CA ALA A 71 -3.77 4.62 12.97
C ALA A 71 -4.42 4.54 11.57
N GLY A 72 -3.74 4.98 10.51
CA GLY A 72 -4.25 4.89 9.14
C GLY A 72 -4.38 3.45 8.62
N VAL A 73 -3.46 2.56 8.98
CA VAL A 73 -3.56 1.13 8.64
C VAL A 73 -4.71 0.50 9.42
N SER A 74 -4.82 0.76 10.72
CA SER A 74 -5.91 0.26 11.58
C SER A 74 -7.29 0.73 11.10
N THR A 75 -7.36 1.95 10.55
CA THR A 75 -8.56 2.50 9.90
C THR A 75 -8.97 1.68 8.68
N LEU A 76 -8.03 1.31 7.81
CA LEU A 76 -8.30 0.46 6.64
C LEU A 76 -8.63 -0.97 7.04
N GLN A 77 -7.95 -1.53 8.05
CA GLN A 77 -8.27 -2.86 8.59
C GLN A 77 -9.71 -2.90 9.13
N ALA A 78 -10.11 -1.88 9.89
CA ALA A 78 -11.50 -1.75 10.36
C ALA A 78 -12.49 -1.67 9.18
N LEU A 79 -12.19 -0.89 8.15
CA LEU A 79 -13.04 -0.78 6.95
C LEU A 79 -13.19 -2.13 6.23
N PHE A 80 -12.10 -2.88 6.03
CA PHE A 80 -12.17 -4.17 5.34
C PHE A 80 -12.71 -5.31 6.22
N VAL A 81 -12.67 -5.20 7.55
CA VAL A 81 -13.43 -6.07 8.44
C VAL A 81 -14.93 -5.82 8.32
N GLN A 82 -15.36 -4.55 8.19
CA GLN A 82 -16.76 -4.22 7.90
C GLN A 82 -17.18 -4.78 6.53
N GLU A 83 -16.32 -4.67 5.50
CA GLU A 83 -16.57 -5.25 4.18
C GLU A 83 -16.72 -6.78 4.25
N HIS A 84 -15.79 -7.48 4.91
CA HIS A 84 -15.88 -8.93 5.14
C HIS A 84 -17.20 -9.32 5.83
N ASN A 85 -17.57 -8.61 6.89
CA ASN A 85 -18.79 -8.90 7.65
C ASN A 85 -20.06 -8.64 6.84
N ALA A 86 -20.10 -7.58 6.02
CA ALA A 86 -21.22 -7.30 5.12
C ALA A 86 -21.36 -8.35 4.00
N ILE A 87 -20.24 -8.90 3.53
CA ILE A 87 -20.23 -10.04 2.61
C ILE A 87 -20.79 -11.28 3.33
N CYS A 88 -20.36 -11.59 4.55
CA CYS A 88 -20.95 -12.70 5.33
C CYS A 88 -22.47 -12.58 5.47
N ASP A 89 -22.98 -11.38 5.78
CA ASP A 89 -24.44 -11.14 5.89
C ASP A 89 -25.15 -11.34 4.54
N THR A 90 -24.53 -10.89 3.46
CA THR A 90 -25.06 -11.07 2.10
C THR A 90 -25.08 -12.54 1.69
N LEU A 91 -24.02 -13.28 1.98
CA LEU A 91 -23.95 -14.71 1.68
C LEU A 91 -24.94 -15.50 2.54
N LYS A 92 -25.03 -15.23 3.86
CA LYS A 92 -25.97 -15.95 4.73
C LYS A 92 -27.43 -15.71 4.36
N SER A 93 -27.78 -14.52 3.87
CA SER A 93 -29.14 -14.23 3.42
C SER A 93 -29.53 -14.94 2.11
N HIS A 94 -28.57 -15.20 1.22
CA HIS A 94 -28.82 -15.87 -0.06
C HIS A 94 -28.58 -17.38 -0.03
N TYR A 95 -27.74 -17.83 0.89
CA TYR A 95 -27.35 -19.22 1.11
C TYR A 95 -27.49 -19.56 2.61
N PRO A 96 -28.73 -19.68 3.13
CA PRO A 96 -28.99 -19.88 4.56
C PRO A 96 -28.38 -21.16 5.14
N GLU A 97 -28.05 -22.12 4.29
CA GLU A 97 -27.40 -23.39 4.63
C GLU A 97 -25.91 -23.26 4.96
N LEU A 98 -25.24 -22.17 4.55
CA LEU A 98 -23.80 -22.02 4.81
C LEU A 98 -23.53 -21.85 6.30
N GLU A 99 -22.65 -22.68 6.82
CA GLU A 99 -22.19 -22.63 8.20
C GLU A 99 -21.02 -21.65 8.38
N ASP A 100 -20.61 -21.43 9.63
CA ASP A 100 -19.60 -20.44 10.04
C ASP A 100 -18.33 -20.43 9.17
N GLU A 101 -17.70 -21.60 9.04
CA GLU A 101 -16.45 -21.77 8.32
C GLU A 101 -16.62 -21.57 6.80
N GLU A 102 -17.76 -21.95 6.24
CA GLU A 102 -18.05 -21.78 4.81
C GLU A 102 -18.27 -20.30 4.48
N LEU A 103 -19.04 -19.59 5.31
CA LEU A 103 -19.21 -18.13 5.20
C LEU A 103 -17.86 -17.43 5.29
N TYR A 104 -17.03 -17.77 6.28
CA TYR A 104 -15.70 -17.18 6.45
C TYR A 104 -14.83 -17.38 5.20
N ARG A 105 -14.79 -18.61 4.65
CA ARG A 105 -13.97 -18.93 3.47
C ARG A 105 -14.41 -18.13 2.25
N HIS A 106 -15.71 -18.10 1.96
CA HIS A 106 -16.23 -17.34 0.81
C HIS A 106 -16.04 -15.84 1.00
N ALA A 107 -16.37 -15.29 2.17
CA ALA A 107 -16.17 -13.86 2.44
C ALA A 107 -14.69 -13.46 2.35
N ARG A 108 -13.77 -14.28 2.86
CA ARG A 108 -12.33 -14.03 2.73
C ARG A 108 -11.88 -14.00 1.26
N LEU A 109 -12.37 -14.91 0.42
CA LEU A 109 -12.07 -14.90 -1.02
C LEU A 109 -12.57 -13.61 -1.68
N VAL A 110 -13.83 -13.22 -1.41
CA VAL A 110 -14.44 -12.00 -1.96
C VAL A 110 -13.69 -10.75 -1.49
N THR A 111 -13.46 -10.59 -0.18
CA THR A 111 -12.77 -9.41 0.37
C THR A 111 -11.34 -9.29 -0.14
N SER A 112 -10.58 -10.39 -0.20
CA SER A 112 -9.22 -10.36 -0.75
C SER A 112 -9.20 -9.99 -2.23
N ALA A 113 -10.19 -10.44 -3.00
CA ALA A 113 -10.31 -10.05 -4.40
C ALA A 113 -10.73 -8.59 -4.60
N VAL A 114 -11.60 -8.06 -3.74
CA VAL A 114 -11.92 -6.63 -3.71
C VAL A 114 -10.65 -5.82 -3.41
N ILE A 115 -9.87 -6.20 -2.40
CA ILE A 115 -8.60 -5.52 -2.07
C ILE A 115 -7.64 -5.52 -3.28
N ALA A 116 -7.43 -6.68 -3.91
CA ALA A 116 -6.56 -6.80 -5.07
C ALA A 116 -7.05 -5.95 -6.26
N LYS A 117 -8.37 -5.92 -6.50
CA LYS A 117 -8.98 -5.10 -7.54
C LYS A 117 -8.78 -3.61 -7.28
N VAL A 118 -9.15 -3.13 -6.09
CA VAL A 118 -8.96 -1.73 -5.66
C VAL A 118 -7.49 -1.33 -5.76
N HIS A 119 -6.57 -2.19 -5.33
CA HIS A 119 -5.14 -1.92 -5.49
C HIS A 119 -4.75 -1.75 -6.96
N THR A 120 -5.21 -2.66 -7.83
CA THR A 120 -4.82 -2.71 -9.25
C THR A 120 -5.39 -1.55 -10.06
N ILE A 121 -6.71 -1.32 -9.99
CA ILE A 121 -7.40 -0.41 -10.94
C ILE A 121 -7.76 0.96 -10.36
N ASP A 122 -7.48 1.20 -9.08
CA ASP A 122 -7.71 2.47 -8.40
C ASP A 122 -6.39 3.00 -7.80
N TRP A 123 -5.80 2.31 -6.81
CA TRP A 123 -4.57 2.79 -6.15
C TRP A 123 -3.37 2.95 -7.09
N THR A 124 -3.02 1.91 -7.88
CA THR A 124 -1.87 1.99 -8.79
C THR A 124 -2.07 3.03 -9.90
N VAL A 125 -3.32 3.28 -10.31
CA VAL A 125 -3.66 4.31 -11.30
C VAL A 125 -3.39 5.72 -10.76
N GLU A 126 -3.61 5.93 -9.46
CA GLU A 126 -3.30 7.21 -8.81
C GLU A 126 -1.80 7.35 -8.48
N LEU A 127 -1.11 6.24 -8.17
CA LEU A 127 0.36 6.22 -7.99
C LEU A 127 1.12 6.53 -9.29
N LEU A 128 0.61 6.01 -10.41
CA LEU A 128 1.19 6.11 -11.75
C LEU A 128 0.24 6.88 -12.66
N LYS A 129 0.04 8.17 -12.33
CA LYS A 129 -1.00 9.05 -12.88
C LYS A 129 -0.72 9.48 -14.32
N ASN A 130 -0.75 8.53 -15.26
CA ASN A 130 -0.70 8.78 -16.70
C ASN A 130 -1.63 7.85 -17.50
N ASP A 131 -1.92 8.23 -18.74
CA ASP A 131 -2.86 7.52 -19.61
C ASP A 131 -2.43 6.09 -19.93
N THR A 132 -1.13 5.86 -20.12
CA THR A 132 -0.57 4.53 -20.42
C THR A 132 -0.80 3.57 -19.25
N LEU A 133 -0.58 4.02 -18.01
CA LEU A 133 -0.73 3.17 -16.83
C LEU A 133 -2.20 3.03 -16.42
N LEU A 134 -3.04 4.04 -16.67
CA LEU A 134 -4.49 3.87 -16.61
C LEU A 134 -4.96 2.74 -17.54
N ALA A 135 -4.46 2.70 -18.78
CA ALA A 135 -4.76 1.63 -19.72
C ALA A 135 -4.19 0.27 -19.29
N ALA A 136 -2.91 0.23 -18.91
CA ALA A 136 -2.19 -0.99 -18.59
C ALA A 136 -2.75 -1.68 -17.33
N MET A 137 -2.97 -0.93 -16.25
CA MET A 137 -3.48 -1.50 -15.00
C MET A 137 -4.91 -2.04 -15.15
N ARG A 138 -5.75 -1.34 -15.92
CA ARG A 138 -7.09 -1.84 -16.28
C ARG A 138 -7.03 -3.06 -17.20
N THR A 139 -6.02 -3.14 -18.06
CA THR A 139 -5.77 -4.31 -18.93
C THR A 139 -5.35 -5.53 -18.11
N ASN A 140 -4.54 -5.38 -17.06
CA ASN A 140 -4.20 -6.50 -16.18
C ASN A 140 -5.46 -7.16 -15.59
N TRP A 141 -6.44 -6.36 -15.17
CA TRP A 141 -7.68 -6.89 -14.58
C TRP A 141 -8.73 -7.32 -15.62
N TYR A 142 -8.98 -6.49 -16.64
CA TYR A 142 -10.08 -6.66 -17.58
C TYR A 142 -9.68 -7.19 -18.96
N GLY A 143 -8.39 -7.23 -19.27
CA GLY A 143 -7.90 -7.41 -20.63
C GLY A 143 -8.10 -6.17 -21.50
N LEU A 144 -7.47 -6.16 -22.68
CA LEU A 144 -7.51 -5.04 -23.62
C LEU A 144 -8.91 -4.79 -24.18
N LEU A 145 -9.77 -5.82 -24.19
CA LEU A 145 -11.17 -5.71 -24.62
C LEU A 145 -12.04 -4.95 -23.60
N GLY A 146 -11.55 -4.81 -22.37
CA GLY A 146 -12.13 -3.97 -21.33
C GLY A 146 -13.33 -4.59 -20.60
N LYS A 147 -13.74 -3.91 -19.52
CA LYS A 147 -14.76 -4.36 -18.56
C LYS A 147 -16.08 -4.73 -19.25
N LYS A 148 -16.64 -3.85 -20.08
CA LYS A 148 -17.95 -4.08 -20.71
C LYS A 148 -17.95 -5.39 -21.53
N PHE A 149 -16.88 -5.65 -22.26
CA PHE A 149 -16.74 -6.89 -23.03
C PHE A 149 -16.62 -8.09 -22.08
N LYS A 150 -15.70 -8.03 -21.11
CA LYS A 150 -15.45 -9.13 -20.16
C LYS A 150 -16.69 -9.49 -19.33
N ASP A 151 -17.43 -8.48 -18.86
CA ASP A 151 -18.67 -8.68 -18.08
C ASP A 151 -19.80 -9.29 -18.93
N THR A 152 -19.80 -9.06 -20.26
CA THR A 152 -20.86 -9.56 -21.17
C THR A 152 -20.54 -10.93 -21.75
N PHE A 153 -19.29 -11.16 -22.14
CA PHE A 153 -18.88 -12.33 -22.93
C PHE A 153 -17.88 -13.24 -22.20
N GLY A 154 -17.45 -12.88 -20.99
CA GLY A 154 -16.45 -13.61 -20.23
C GLY A 154 -15.01 -13.40 -20.73
N HIS A 155 -14.10 -14.26 -20.28
CA HIS A 155 -12.69 -14.24 -20.68
C HIS A 155 -12.52 -14.77 -22.11
N VAL A 156 -11.80 -14.02 -22.95
CA VAL A 156 -11.49 -14.41 -24.34
C VAL A 156 -9.99 -14.24 -24.61
N GLY A 157 -9.40 -15.22 -25.28
CA GLY A 157 -7.98 -15.16 -25.70
C GLY A 157 -7.00 -15.40 -24.55
N GLY A 158 -5.78 -14.87 -24.69
CA GLY A 158 -4.71 -14.98 -23.67
C GLY A 158 -4.74 -13.87 -22.62
N GLY A 159 -3.65 -13.79 -21.83
CA GLY A 159 -3.45 -12.78 -20.76
C GLY A 159 -3.72 -11.33 -21.19
N ILE A 160 -3.38 -11.02 -22.44
CA ILE A 160 -3.50 -9.67 -23.02
C ILE A 160 -4.96 -9.30 -23.33
N LEU A 161 -5.74 -10.22 -23.91
CA LEU A 161 -7.09 -9.91 -24.41
C LEU A 161 -8.16 -9.99 -23.33
N GLY A 162 -8.11 -11.02 -22.47
CA GLY A 162 -9.14 -11.29 -21.44
C GLY A 162 -8.70 -10.99 -20.00
N GLY A 163 -7.45 -10.58 -19.80
CA GLY A 163 -6.81 -10.45 -18.49
C GLY A 163 -6.05 -11.72 -18.08
N LEU A 164 -5.38 -11.67 -16.94
CA LEU A 164 -4.39 -12.67 -16.51
C LEU A 164 -4.95 -14.11 -16.39
N ARG A 165 -4.07 -15.11 -16.59
CA ARG A 165 -4.32 -16.56 -16.52
C ARG A 165 -3.35 -17.21 -15.52
N PRO A 166 -3.61 -18.44 -15.02
CA PRO A 166 -2.71 -19.08 -14.08
C PRO A 166 -1.37 -19.33 -14.78
N GLU A 167 -0.31 -18.64 -14.37
CA GLU A 167 1.03 -18.78 -14.93
C GLU A 167 2.07 -18.39 -13.89
N ASN A 168 3.10 -19.23 -13.73
CA ASN A 168 4.21 -18.98 -12.81
C ASN A 168 5.56 -18.81 -13.54
N HIS A 169 5.56 -18.95 -14.88
CA HIS A 169 6.72 -18.82 -15.76
C HIS A 169 7.86 -19.78 -15.40
N GLY A 170 7.51 -20.99 -14.93
CA GLY A 170 8.47 -22.02 -14.56
C GLY A 170 9.17 -21.81 -13.21
N VAL A 171 8.79 -20.77 -12.45
CA VAL A 171 9.35 -20.44 -11.13
C VAL A 171 8.22 -20.41 -10.10
N THR A 172 8.40 -21.03 -8.93
CA THR A 172 7.40 -20.98 -7.85
C THR A 172 7.10 -19.54 -7.46
N TYR A 173 5.84 -19.24 -7.13
CA TYR A 173 5.47 -17.91 -6.66
C TYR A 173 6.17 -17.56 -5.34
N SER A 174 6.73 -16.36 -5.30
CA SER A 174 7.20 -15.68 -4.10
C SER A 174 7.17 -14.17 -4.35
N LEU A 175 7.11 -13.38 -3.28
CA LEU A 175 7.63 -12.00 -3.32
C LEU A 175 9.13 -12.06 -3.07
N THR A 176 9.90 -11.17 -3.69
CA THR A 176 11.37 -11.22 -3.68
C THR A 176 11.99 -10.18 -2.76
N GLU A 177 13.30 -10.29 -2.49
CA GLU A 177 14.02 -9.29 -1.69
C GLU A 177 14.04 -7.93 -2.40
N GLU A 178 14.18 -7.90 -3.73
CA GLU A 178 14.10 -6.69 -4.53
C GLU A 178 12.73 -6.03 -4.44
N PHE A 179 11.65 -6.83 -4.39
CA PHE A 179 10.29 -6.34 -4.19
C PHE A 179 10.16 -5.62 -2.84
N VAL A 180 10.79 -6.15 -1.77
CA VAL A 180 10.81 -5.49 -0.47
C VAL A 180 11.54 -4.14 -0.55
N SER A 181 12.70 -4.08 -1.20
CA SER A 181 13.50 -2.85 -1.28
C SER A 181 12.81 -1.74 -2.07
N VAL A 182 12.13 -2.05 -3.18
CA VAL A 182 11.41 -1.01 -3.96
C VAL A 182 10.11 -0.54 -3.31
N TYR A 183 9.60 -1.26 -2.29
CA TYR A 183 8.43 -0.86 -1.49
C TYR A 183 8.81 -0.10 -0.20
N ARG A 184 10.08 0.24 0.00
CA ARG A 184 10.54 1.12 1.09
C ARG A 184 10.13 2.57 0.84
N MET A 185 8.88 2.88 1.19
CA MET A 185 8.22 4.14 0.86
C MET A 185 7.87 4.97 2.11
N HIS A 186 8.72 4.93 3.13
CA HIS A 186 8.46 5.61 4.41
C HIS A 186 8.32 7.14 4.27
N SER A 187 8.94 7.74 3.25
CA SER A 187 8.81 9.18 2.92
C SER A 187 7.40 9.60 2.47
N LEU A 188 6.47 8.66 2.30
CA LEU A 188 5.05 8.98 2.08
C LEU A 188 4.36 9.51 3.35
N LEU A 189 4.88 9.21 4.54
CA LEU A 189 4.26 9.66 5.79
C LEU A 189 4.57 11.16 6.02
N PRO A 190 3.57 12.01 6.29
CA PRO A 190 3.81 13.41 6.65
C PRO A 190 4.34 13.52 8.10
N ASP A 191 4.74 14.70 8.55
CA ASP A 191 5.12 14.92 9.95
C ASP A 191 3.90 15.00 10.89
N ASN A 192 2.77 15.51 10.39
CA ASN A 192 1.53 15.70 11.13
C ASN A 192 0.32 15.28 10.29
N LEU A 193 -0.74 14.82 10.94
CA LEU A 193 -2.07 14.68 10.37
C LEU A 193 -2.92 15.93 10.67
N GLN A 194 -3.50 16.53 9.65
CA GLN A 194 -4.45 17.64 9.76
C GLN A 194 -5.85 17.09 10.07
N LEU A 195 -6.22 17.06 11.34
CA LEU A 195 -7.52 16.55 11.77
C LEU A 195 -8.63 17.51 11.35
N ARG A 196 -9.62 17.01 10.60
CA ARG A 196 -10.70 17.82 10.03
C ARG A 196 -11.99 17.76 10.85
N ASP A 197 -12.77 18.84 10.82
CA ASP A 197 -14.10 18.87 11.42
C ASP A 197 -15.17 18.30 10.46
N ILE A 198 -15.59 17.07 10.73
CA ILE A 198 -16.64 16.41 9.95
C ILE A 198 -18.06 16.76 10.42
N SER A 199 -18.21 17.54 11.48
CA SER A 199 -19.50 18.10 11.92
C SER A 199 -19.84 19.42 11.23
N ALA A 200 -18.82 20.13 10.72
CA ALA A 200 -18.99 21.38 9.99
C ALA A 200 -19.73 21.20 8.65
N THR A 201 -20.16 22.33 8.09
CA THR A 201 -20.63 22.42 6.70
C THR A 201 -19.42 22.35 5.76
N PRO A 202 -19.47 21.58 4.65
CA PRO A 202 -18.38 21.55 3.69
C PRO A 202 -18.11 22.92 3.06
N GLY A 203 -16.82 23.30 3.00
CA GLY A 203 -16.34 24.47 2.28
C GLY A 203 -16.25 24.25 0.77
N PRO A 204 -15.57 25.16 0.05
CA PRO A 204 -15.29 25.01 -1.38
C PRO A 204 -14.66 23.64 -1.68
N ASN A 205 -15.12 23.03 -2.78
CA ASN A 205 -14.71 21.69 -3.21
C ASN A 205 -14.85 20.62 -2.12
N LYS A 206 -15.85 20.77 -1.24
CA LYS A 206 -16.17 19.86 -0.14
C LYS A 206 -15.13 19.81 0.98
N SER A 207 -14.22 20.78 1.08
CA SER A 207 -13.19 20.80 2.13
C SER A 207 -13.77 21.02 3.53
N PRO A 208 -13.53 20.13 4.52
CA PRO A 208 -13.81 20.41 5.92
C PRO A 208 -12.66 21.23 6.55
N PRO A 209 -12.96 22.15 7.50
CA PRO A 209 -11.93 22.96 8.14
C PRO A 209 -11.02 22.12 9.03
N VAL A 210 -9.76 22.53 9.16
CA VAL A 210 -8.78 21.91 10.06
C VAL A 210 -9.08 22.34 11.51
N VAL A 211 -9.08 21.37 12.41
CA VAL A 211 -9.33 21.55 13.85
C VAL A 211 -8.03 21.66 14.60
N LYS A 212 -7.10 20.72 14.33
CA LYS A 212 -5.78 20.65 14.93
C LYS A 212 -4.87 19.77 14.10
N GLU A 213 -3.57 19.93 14.30
CA GLU A 213 -2.55 19.03 13.78
C GLU A 213 -2.17 18.00 14.86
N ILE A 214 -2.03 16.75 14.44
CA ILE A 214 -1.61 15.65 15.31
C ILE A 214 -0.26 15.13 14.80
N PRO A 215 0.82 15.25 15.59
CA PRO A 215 2.12 14.68 15.21
C PRO A 215 2.01 13.19 14.91
N MET A 216 2.61 12.73 13.81
CA MET A 216 2.54 11.33 13.39
C MET A 216 3.11 10.37 14.44
N LYS A 217 4.08 10.80 15.24
CA LYS A 217 4.57 10.03 16.41
C LYS A 217 3.49 9.66 17.43
N ASN A 218 2.38 10.40 17.47
CA ASN A 218 1.22 10.11 18.33
C ASN A 218 0.18 9.23 17.62
N LEU A 219 0.39 8.89 16.35
CA LEU A 219 -0.50 8.08 15.52
C LEU A 219 0.11 6.70 15.19
N ILE A 220 1.30 6.38 15.67
CA ILE A 220 1.98 5.09 15.47
C ILE A 220 1.88 4.18 16.70
N GLY A 221 1.92 2.86 16.48
CA GLY A 221 1.98 1.87 17.53
C GLY A 221 0.81 1.93 18.53
N LEU A 222 1.07 1.58 19.79
CA LEU A 222 0.04 1.50 20.83
C LEU A 222 -0.57 2.85 21.18
N GLN A 223 0.22 3.93 21.09
CA GLN A 223 -0.30 5.29 21.26
C GLN A 223 -1.25 5.67 20.13
N GLY A 224 -0.91 5.29 18.89
CA GLY A 224 -1.75 5.52 17.72
C GLY A 224 -3.12 4.89 17.83
N GLU A 225 -3.20 3.66 18.37
CA GLU A 225 -4.48 2.97 18.60
C GLU A 225 -5.39 3.71 19.60
N LYS A 226 -4.80 4.23 20.69
CA LYS A 226 -5.55 5.06 21.66
C LYS A 226 -6.05 6.35 21.00
N THR A 227 -5.18 7.04 20.29
CA THR A 227 -5.52 8.29 19.59
C THR A 227 -6.56 8.06 18.50
N LEU A 228 -6.51 6.94 17.77
CA LEU A 228 -7.55 6.58 16.78
C LEU A 228 -8.90 6.37 17.44
N THR A 229 -8.95 5.72 18.62
CA THR A 229 -10.20 5.51 19.36
C THR A 229 -10.87 6.83 19.75
N GLU A 230 -10.07 7.85 20.11
CA GLU A 230 -10.55 9.20 20.41
C GLU A 230 -11.02 9.97 19.17
N ILE A 231 -10.35 9.77 18.02
CA ILE A 231 -10.67 10.44 16.75
C ILE A 231 -11.91 9.81 16.09
N GLY A 232 -12.00 8.48 16.08
CA GLY A 232 -12.97 7.67 15.35
C GLY A 232 -12.60 7.47 13.87
N VAL A 233 -12.87 6.25 13.35
CA VAL A 233 -12.56 5.83 11.97
C VAL A 233 -13.07 6.81 10.91
N ALA A 234 -14.30 7.31 11.04
CA ALA A 234 -14.89 8.21 10.04
C ALA A 234 -14.13 9.55 9.92
N ARG A 235 -13.76 10.15 11.06
CA ARG A 235 -13.01 11.41 11.08
C ARG A 235 -11.58 11.21 10.60
N GLN A 236 -10.98 10.07 10.94
CA GLN A 236 -9.67 9.68 10.46
C GLN A 236 -9.65 9.53 8.93
N LEU A 237 -10.61 8.80 8.34
CA LEU A 237 -10.76 8.63 6.90
C LEU A 237 -10.88 9.97 6.16
N VAL A 238 -11.78 10.86 6.60
CA VAL A 238 -11.97 12.16 5.95
C VAL A 238 -10.71 13.04 6.06
N SER A 239 -10.04 13.00 7.22
CA SER A 239 -8.82 13.78 7.44
C SER A 239 -7.67 13.30 6.55
N MET A 240 -7.47 11.98 6.45
CA MET A 240 -6.49 11.37 5.55
C MET A 240 -6.83 11.64 4.08
N GLY A 241 -8.10 11.50 3.70
CA GLY A 241 -8.55 11.73 2.33
C GLY A 241 -8.26 13.15 1.83
N HIS A 242 -8.28 14.14 2.71
CA HIS A 242 -7.99 15.53 2.36
C HIS A 242 -6.55 15.97 2.64
N GLN A 243 -5.62 15.05 2.88
CA GLN A 243 -4.22 15.40 3.09
C GLN A 243 -3.34 14.66 2.10
N ALA A 244 -2.48 15.41 1.41
CA ALA A 244 -1.45 14.80 0.57
C ALA A 244 -0.44 14.00 1.42
N CYS A 245 0.00 12.86 0.91
CA CYS A 245 1.18 12.17 1.42
C CYS A 245 2.46 12.95 1.07
N GLY A 246 3.57 12.58 1.69
CA GLY A 246 4.90 13.01 1.24
C GLY A 246 5.26 12.44 -0.13
N ALA A 247 6.23 13.07 -0.81
CA ALA A 247 6.79 12.58 -2.06
C ALA A 247 7.97 11.62 -1.80
N LEU A 248 8.23 10.70 -2.73
CA LEU A 248 9.39 9.80 -2.67
C LEU A 248 10.63 10.46 -3.28
N GLU A 249 11.17 11.44 -2.54
CA GLU A 249 12.32 12.25 -2.92
C GLU A 249 13.38 12.25 -1.81
N LEU A 250 14.59 12.69 -2.16
CA LEU A 250 15.64 12.95 -1.15
C LEU A 250 15.16 13.99 -0.13
N TRP A 251 15.76 13.94 1.06
CA TRP A 251 15.46 14.81 2.22
C TRP A 251 13.98 14.88 2.64
N ASN A 252 13.16 13.89 2.27
CA ASN A 252 11.77 13.80 2.69
C ASN A 252 11.47 12.63 3.64
N TYR A 253 12.51 12.07 4.28
CA TYR A 253 12.34 10.97 5.24
C TYR A 253 11.93 11.51 6.62
N PRO A 254 10.81 11.07 7.21
CA PRO A 254 10.28 11.66 8.44
C PRO A 254 11.22 11.49 9.64
N VAL A 255 11.48 12.58 10.35
CA VAL A 255 12.43 12.59 11.48
C VAL A 255 11.97 11.69 12.62
N PHE A 256 10.65 11.55 12.85
CA PHE A 256 10.13 10.67 13.90
C PHE A 256 10.43 9.18 13.66
N LEU A 257 10.73 8.77 12.42
CA LEU A 257 11.14 7.40 12.11
C LEU A 257 12.64 7.16 12.38
N ARG A 258 13.41 8.22 12.66
CA ARG A 258 14.83 8.12 13.02
C ARG A 258 15.07 7.88 14.52
N ASP A 259 13.98 7.86 15.29
CA ASP A 259 13.92 7.42 16.68
C ASP A 259 12.59 6.70 16.93
N LEU A 260 12.46 5.52 16.33
CA LEU A 260 11.24 4.72 16.32
C LEU A 260 11.30 3.61 17.37
N VAL A 261 10.21 3.37 18.09
CA VAL A 261 10.00 2.16 18.90
C VAL A 261 9.52 1.02 17.98
N PRO A 262 10.34 0.00 17.67
CA PRO A 262 9.89 -1.12 16.85
C PRO A 262 9.11 -2.14 17.67
N GLN A 263 8.37 -3.01 16.99
CA GLN A 263 7.53 -4.03 17.62
C GLN A 263 7.99 -5.47 17.33
N ASN A 264 7.67 -6.35 18.28
CA ASN A 264 7.72 -7.81 18.15
C ASN A 264 6.66 -8.33 17.17
N LEU A 265 6.66 -9.64 16.93
CA LEU A 265 5.70 -10.27 16.02
C LEU A 265 4.24 -10.14 16.48
N ASP A 266 4.03 -10.05 17.79
CA ASP A 266 2.71 -9.90 18.42
C ASP A 266 2.27 -8.42 18.58
N GLY A 267 3.05 -7.47 18.05
CA GLY A 267 2.77 -6.03 18.16
C GLY A 267 3.22 -5.40 19.49
N THR A 268 3.83 -6.15 20.41
CA THR A 268 4.39 -5.56 21.64
C THR A 268 5.66 -4.75 21.35
N GLU A 269 5.85 -3.66 22.09
CA GLU A 269 6.98 -2.74 21.91
C GLU A 269 8.31 -3.37 22.36
N ARG A 270 9.38 -3.03 21.65
CA ARG A 270 10.75 -3.40 22.02
C ARG A 270 11.43 -2.25 22.76
N PRO A 271 12.34 -2.55 23.71
CA PRO A 271 13.04 -1.52 24.45
C PRO A 271 14.09 -0.77 23.62
N ASP A 272 14.69 -1.43 22.62
CA ASP A 272 15.69 -0.82 21.75
C ASP A 272 15.00 -0.08 20.59
N HIS A 273 15.07 1.25 20.61
CA HIS A 273 14.65 2.10 19.49
C HIS A 273 15.55 1.91 18.28
N VAL A 274 15.11 2.37 17.11
CA VAL A 274 15.87 2.29 15.85
C VAL A 274 15.83 3.60 15.06
N ASP A 275 16.93 3.93 14.38
CA ASP A 275 16.90 4.89 13.27
C ASP A 275 16.51 4.10 12.02
N LEU A 276 15.24 4.20 11.59
CA LEU A 276 14.73 3.37 10.51
C LEU A 276 15.40 3.71 9.18
N ALA A 277 15.69 4.98 8.90
CA ALA A 277 16.37 5.38 7.66
C ALA A 277 17.74 4.71 7.54
N ALA A 278 18.54 4.74 8.62
CA ALA A 278 19.83 4.06 8.67
C ALA A 278 19.69 2.53 8.59
N LEU A 279 18.67 1.97 9.25
CA LEU A 279 18.41 0.54 9.26
C LEU A 279 18.01 0.03 7.87
N GLU A 280 17.23 0.78 7.08
CA GLU A 280 16.82 0.37 5.74
C GLU A 280 17.99 0.24 4.77
N ILE A 281 18.92 1.19 4.79
CA ILE A 281 20.19 1.10 4.04
C ILE A 281 20.97 -0.15 4.47
N TYR A 282 21.06 -0.39 5.77
CA TYR A 282 21.72 -1.59 6.27
C TYR A 282 21.03 -2.87 5.78
N ARG A 283 19.70 -2.94 5.76
CA ARG A 283 18.96 -4.16 5.38
C ARG A 283 19.15 -4.54 3.93
N ASP A 284 19.13 -3.58 3.02
CA ASP A 284 19.32 -3.90 1.60
C ASP A 284 20.73 -4.45 1.35
N ARG A 285 21.74 -3.86 1.99
CA ARG A 285 23.12 -4.38 1.99
C ARG A 285 23.23 -5.77 2.63
N GLU A 286 22.65 -5.95 3.83
CA GLU A 286 22.66 -7.22 4.58
C GLU A 286 22.03 -8.36 3.78
N ARG A 287 20.94 -8.07 3.06
CA ARG A 287 20.20 -9.06 2.27
C ARG A 287 20.76 -9.26 0.87
N SER A 288 21.93 -8.68 0.59
CA SER A 288 22.62 -8.79 -0.70
C SER A 288 21.78 -8.33 -1.89
N VAL A 289 20.85 -7.38 -1.65
CA VAL A 289 20.16 -6.70 -2.74
C VAL A 289 21.18 -5.81 -3.44
N ALA A 290 21.21 -5.86 -4.77
CA ALA A 290 22.14 -5.06 -5.55
C ALA A 290 21.95 -3.57 -5.25
N ARG A 291 23.07 -2.84 -5.15
CA ARG A 291 23.08 -1.37 -5.12
C ARG A 291 22.57 -0.79 -6.44
N TYR A 292 22.25 0.49 -6.45
CA TYR A 292 21.40 1.11 -7.47
C TYR A 292 21.85 0.81 -8.92
N ASN A 293 23.13 1.02 -9.25
CA ASN A 293 23.57 0.87 -10.64
C ASN A 293 23.59 -0.59 -11.10
N GLN A 294 24.04 -1.51 -10.24
CA GLN A 294 23.98 -2.95 -10.52
C GLN A 294 22.54 -3.48 -10.57
N PHE A 295 21.64 -2.93 -9.76
CA PHE A 295 20.22 -3.23 -9.79
C PHE A 295 19.59 -2.84 -11.14
N ARG A 296 19.91 -1.65 -11.66
CA ARG A 296 19.51 -1.23 -13.01
C ARG A 296 20.00 -2.19 -14.09
N ARG A 297 21.28 -2.59 -14.04
CA ARG A 297 21.83 -3.58 -15.00
C ARG A 297 21.09 -4.91 -14.94
N ALA A 298 20.76 -5.40 -13.75
CA ALA A 298 20.01 -6.66 -13.57
C ALA A 298 18.59 -6.58 -14.16
N LEU A 299 18.01 -5.38 -14.23
CA LEU A 299 16.73 -5.09 -14.86
C LEU A 299 16.83 -4.68 -16.34
N LEU A 300 18.02 -4.78 -16.94
CA LEU A 300 18.31 -4.35 -18.31
C LEU A 300 18.06 -2.85 -18.57
N LEU A 301 18.11 -2.04 -17.51
CA LEU A 301 18.09 -0.58 -17.61
C LEU A 301 19.51 -0.05 -17.84
N ILE A 302 19.62 1.07 -18.56
CA ILE A 302 20.90 1.74 -18.80
C ILE A 302 21.43 2.24 -17.45
N PRO A 303 22.65 1.83 -17.02
CA PRO A 303 23.25 2.34 -15.79
C PRO A 303 23.60 3.83 -15.92
N ILE A 304 23.63 4.55 -14.79
CA ILE A 304 24.16 5.90 -14.74
C ILE A 304 25.69 5.87 -14.83
N SER A 305 26.26 6.92 -15.42
CA SER A 305 27.72 7.11 -15.53
C SER A 305 28.24 8.26 -14.66
N LYS A 306 27.35 9.15 -14.23
CA LYS A 306 27.59 10.32 -13.40
C LYS A 306 26.29 10.73 -12.70
N TRP A 307 26.38 11.59 -11.69
CA TRP A 307 25.23 11.99 -10.86
C TRP A 307 24.15 12.76 -11.62
N GLU A 308 24.52 13.52 -12.65
CA GLU A 308 23.57 14.25 -13.50
C GLU A 308 22.69 13.32 -14.36
N ASP A 309 23.07 12.05 -14.54
CA ASP A 309 22.21 11.07 -15.20
C ASP A 309 21.04 10.64 -14.28
N LEU A 310 21.18 10.82 -12.96
CA LEU A 310 20.20 10.43 -11.94
C LEU A 310 19.20 11.55 -11.64
N THR A 311 19.69 12.78 -11.46
CA THR A 311 18.87 13.94 -11.06
C THR A 311 19.44 15.26 -11.61
N ASP A 312 18.55 16.25 -11.78
CA ASP A 312 18.94 17.62 -12.15
C ASP A 312 19.16 18.53 -10.92
N ASP A 313 18.92 18.02 -9.71
CA ASP A 313 19.10 18.76 -8.46
C ASP A 313 20.59 18.87 -8.09
N LYS A 314 21.13 20.08 -8.21
CA LYS A 314 22.55 20.37 -7.97
C LYS A 314 22.95 20.22 -6.51
N GLU A 315 22.07 20.54 -5.57
CA GLU A 315 22.35 20.34 -4.14
C GLU A 315 22.38 18.84 -3.84
N ALA A 316 21.52 18.05 -4.51
CA ALA A 316 21.50 16.61 -4.33
C ALA A 316 22.77 15.96 -4.88
N ILE A 317 23.19 16.37 -6.09
CA ILE A 317 24.44 15.92 -6.69
C ILE A 317 25.63 16.19 -5.77
N GLN A 318 25.74 17.41 -5.21
CA GLN A 318 26.83 17.74 -4.30
C GLN A 318 26.84 16.83 -3.07
N VAL A 319 25.68 16.56 -2.46
CA VAL A 319 25.59 15.66 -1.29
C VAL A 319 25.91 14.21 -1.67
N LEU A 320 25.49 13.76 -2.86
CA LEU A 320 25.85 12.43 -3.36
C LEU A 320 27.36 12.30 -3.57
N GLU A 321 28.01 13.31 -4.14
CA GLU A 321 29.47 13.38 -4.28
C GLU A 321 30.17 13.39 -2.92
N GLU A 322 29.67 14.14 -1.94
CA GLU A 322 30.23 14.18 -0.59
C GLU A 322 30.15 12.83 0.13
N VAL A 323 29.07 12.05 -0.10
CA VAL A 323 28.83 10.77 0.59
C VAL A 323 29.47 9.58 -0.14
N TYR A 324 29.40 9.54 -1.47
CA TYR A 324 29.81 8.40 -2.29
C TYR A 324 31.08 8.67 -3.14
N GLY A 325 31.59 9.91 -3.17
CA GLY A 325 32.66 10.31 -4.07
C GLY A 325 32.17 10.33 -5.53
N ASP A 326 33.06 9.99 -6.47
CA ASP A 326 32.72 9.85 -7.89
C ASP A 326 32.24 8.43 -8.25
N ASP A 327 32.17 7.52 -7.28
CA ASP A 327 31.84 6.10 -7.51
C ASP A 327 30.33 5.84 -7.46
N VAL A 328 29.68 5.97 -8.62
CA VAL A 328 28.25 5.68 -8.79
C VAL A 328 27.86 4.22 -8.50
N GLU A 329 28.82 3.28 -8.43
CA GLU A 329 28.55 1.88 -8.08
C GLU A 329 28.25 1.71 -6.59
N GLU A 330 28.72 2.62 -5.75
CA GLU A 330 28.49 2.59 -4.30
C GLU A 330 27.14 3.20 -3.90
N LEU A 331 26.40 3.83 -4.83
CA LEU A 331 25.08 4.42 -4.56
C LEU A 331 24.08 3.36 -4.06
N ASP A 332 23.61 3.52 -2.83
CA ASP A 332 22.59 2.61 -2.26
C ASP A 332 21.29 2.64 -3.06
N LEU A 333 20.63 1.47 -3.14
CA LEU A 333 19.38 1.32 -3.88
C LEU A 333 18.33 2.33 -3.42
N LEU A 334 18.03 2.38 -2.11
CA LEU A 334 17.03 3.31 -1.57
C LEU A 334 17.32 4.77 -1.93
N VAL A 335 18.59 5.21 -1.82
CA VAL A 335 18.99 6.58 -2.15
C VAL A 335 18.76 6.87 -3.63
N GLY A 336 19.20 5.96 -4.52
CA GLY A 336 18.96 6.10 -5.95
C GLY A 336 17.47 6.10 -6.33
N LEU A 337 16.65 5.25 -5.70
CA LEU A 337 15.19 5.25 -5.96
C LEU A 337 14.51 6.57 -5.56
N MET A 338 14.94 7.18 -4.46
CA MET A 338 14.41 8.48 -4.03
C MET A 338 14.93 9.62 -4.91
N ALA A 339 16.20 9.58 -5.32
CA ALA A 339 16.85 10.64 -6.10
C ALA A 339 16.48 10.64 -7.60
N GLU A 340 16.12 9.48 -8.15
CA GLU A 340 15.87 9.33 -9.59
C GLU A 340 14.77 10.28 -10.07
N LYS A 341 15.08 11.03 -11.12
CA LYS A 341 14.12 11.92 -11.79
C LYS A 341 12.87 11.15 -12.21
N LYS A 342 11.72 11.57 -11.68
CA LYS A 342 10.44 10.88 -11.91
C LYS A 342 9.89 11.15 -13.31
N ILE A 343 9.31 10.12 -13.91
CA ILE A 343 8.45 10.26 -15.08
C ILE A 343 7.23 11.10 -14.69
N LYS A 344 6.80 12.02 -15.55
CA LYS A 344 5.63 12.87 -15.28
C LYS A 344 4.39 12.02 -14.91
N GLY A 345 3.82 12.32 -13.75
CA GLY A 345 2.68 11.60 -13.18
C GLY A 345 3.04 10.39 -12.32
N PHE A 346 4.30 9.95 -12.30
CA PHE A 346 4.74 8.87 -11.41
C PHE A 346 5.11 9.42 -10.03
N ALA A 347 4.63 8.76 -8.99
CA ALA A 347 5.09 8.98 -7.62
C ALA A 347 6.33 8.13 -7.25
N ILE A 348 6.72 7.18 -8.10
CA ILE A 348 7.85 6.25 -7.91
C ILE A 348 8.86 6.37 -9.05
N SER A 349 10.09 5.94 -8.82
CA SER A 349 11.12 5.87 -9.86
C SER A 349 10.79 4.84 -10.96
N GLU A 350 11.34 5.02 -12.16
CA GLU A 350 11.24 4.03 -13.23
C GLU A 350 11.90 2.70 -12.81
N THR A 351 13.02 2.77 -12.10
CA THR A 351 13.70 1.58 -11.56
C THR A 351 12.77 0.76 -10.63
N ALA A 352 12.04 1.41 -9.71
CA ALA A 352 11.05 0.72 -8.88
C ALA A 352 9.87 0.19 -9.71
N PHE A 353 9.42 0.97 -10.70
CA PHE A 353 8.31 0.61 -11.57
C PHE A 353 8.55 -0.72 -12.33
N VAL A 354 9.76 -1.01 -12.80
CA VAL A 354 10.04 -2.27 -13.52
C VAL A 354 9.81 -3.50 -12.63
N ILE A 355 10.17 -3.44 -11.35
CA ILE A 355 9.84 -4.50 -10.38
C ILE A 355 8.33 -4.57 -10.16
N PHE A 356 7.65 -3.43 -10.03
CA PHE A 356 6.19 -3.37 -9.89
C PHE A 356 5.49 -4.02 -11.09
N LEU A 357 5.93 -3.73 -12.30
CA LEU A 357 5.36 -4.27 -13.54
C LEU A 357 5.33 -5.80 -13.53
N LEU A 358 6.46 -6.42 -13.20
CA LEU A 358 6.57 -7.87 -13.10
C LEU A 358 5.77 -8.41 -11.92
N MET A 359 6.03 -7.90 -10.71
CA MET A 359 5.51 -8.51 -9.48
C MET A 359 4.02 -8.23 -9.26
N ALA A 360 3.48 -7.09 -9.69
CA ALA A 360 2.05 -6.82 -9.62
C ALA A 360 1.25 -7.75 -10.53
N SER A 361 1.75 -8.01 -11.74
CA SER A 361 1.16 -9.00 -12.64
C SER A 361 1.25 -10.39 -12.01
N ARG A 362 2.46 -10.76 -11.52
CA ARG A 362 2.75 -12.05 -10.88
C ARG A 362 1.86 -12.39 -9.68
N ARG A 363 1.51 -11.41 -8.85
CA ARG A 363 0.59 -11.59 -7.70
C ARG A 363 -0.80 -12.07 -8.13
N LEU A 364 -1.24 -11.73 -9.33
CA LEU A 364 -2.54 -12.11 -9.86
C LEU A 364 -2.43 -13.39 -10.72
N GLU A 365 -1.49 -13.44 -11.67
CA GLU A 365 -1.37 -14.59 -12.58
C GLU A 365 -0.91 -15.87 -11.87
N ALA A 366 -0.12 -15.80 -10.80
CA ALA A 366 0.37 -17.00 -10.15
C ALA A 366 -0.60 -17.60 -9.11
N ASP A 367 -1.71 -16.90 -8.80
CA ASP A 367 -2.69 -17.31 -7.81
C ASP A 367 -3.91 -17.94 -8.48
N ARG A 368 -4.24 -19.17 -8.07
CA ARG A 368 -5.42 -19.89 -8.55
C ARG A 368 -6.71 -19.11 -8.31
N PHE A 369 -6.82 -18.35 -7.23
CA PHE A 369 -8.06 -17.65 -6.87
C PHE A 369 -8.30 -16.38 -7.67
N PHE A 370 -7.28 -15.86 -8.37
CA PHE A 370 -7.43 -14.80 -9.37
C PHE A 370 -7.55 -15.34 -10.80
N THR A 371 -7.45 -16.65 -10.97
CA THR A 371 -7.34 -17.29 -12.28
C THR A 371 -8.28 -18.51 -12.39
N SER A 372 -7.78 -19.73 -12.22
CA SER A 372 -8.55 -20.97 -12.45
C SER A 372 -9.78 -21.10 -11.54
N ASN A 373 -9.72 -20.52 -10.35
CA ASN A 373 -10.79 -20.52 -9.35
C ASN A 373 -11.43 -19.13 -9.17
N PHE A 374 -11.22 -18.19 -10.09
CA PHE A 374 -11.97 -16.93 -10.10
C PHE A 374 -13.31 -17.12 -10.80
N ASN A 375 -14.23 -17.85 -10.15
CA ASN A 375 -15.51 -18.27 -10.71
C ASN A 375 -16.59 -18.40 -9.63
N GLU A 376 -17.85 -18.57 -10.05
CA GLU A 376 -19.01 -18.63 -9.15
C GLU A 376 -19.00 -19.87 -8.23
N GLU A 377 -18.29 -20.94 -8.59
CA GLU A 377 -18.17 -22.13 -7.73
C GLU A 377 -17.34 -21.83 -6.49
N ALA A 378 -16.19 -21.18 -6.65
CA ALA A 378 -15.32 -20.84 -5.53
C ALA A 378 -15.82 -19.61 -4.75
N TYR A 379 -16.36 -18.60 -5.44
CA TYR A 379 -16.76 -17.33 -4.82
C TYR A 379 -18.22 -17.26 -4.39
N THR A 380 -19.05 -18.23 -4.78
CA THR A 380 -20.51 -18.10 -4.93
C THR A 380 -20.89 -17.08 -6.01
N LYS A 381 -22.11 -17.19 -6.54
CA LYS A 381 -22.64 -16.21 -7.51
C LYS A 381 -22.68 -14.80 -6.92
N LYS A 382 -23.18 -14.66 -5.68
CA LYS A 382 -23.28 -13.36 -5.00
C LYS A 382 -21.91 -12.78 -4.63
N GLY A 383 -20.98 -13.62 -4.22
CA GLY A 383 -19.61 -13.18 -3.93
C GLY A 383 -18.88 -12.70 -5.19
N LEU A 384 -19.00 -13.41 -6.31
CA LEU A 384 -18.38 -12.96 -7.57
C LEU A 384 -19.05 -11.69 -8.12
N GLU A 385 -20.37 -11.58 -8.01
CA GLU A 385 -21.11 -10.34 -8.33
C GLU A 385 -20.59 -9.15 -7.50
N TRP A 386 -20.32 -9.36 -6.21
CA TRP A 386 -19.75 -8.33 -5.34
C TRP A 386 -18.39 -7.83 -5.84
N VAL A 387 -17.48 -8.76 -6.19
CA VAL A 387 -16.17 -8.40 -6.78
C VAL A 387 -16.34 -7.67 -8.11
N ASN A 388 -17.24 -8.14 -8.98
CA ASN A 388 -17.43 -7.58 -10.32
C ASN A 388 -18.08 -6.19 -10.32
N THR A 389 -18.83 -5.84 -9.27
CA THR A 389 -19.51 -4.55 -9.12
C THR A 389 -18.73 -3.53 -8.30
N THR A 390 -17.73 -3.95 -7.52
CA THR A 390 -16.85 -3.05 -6.75
C THR A 390 -15.65 -2.64 -7.59
N GLU A 391 -15.47 -1.36 -7.90
CA GLU A 391 -14.39 -0.88 -8.79
C GLU A 391 -13.30 -0.09 -8.05
N SER A 392 -13.61 0.47 -6.88
CA SER A 392 -12.77 1.47 -6.23
C SER A 392 -12.85 1.42 -4.70
N LEU A 393 -11.88 2.05 -4.03
CA LEU A 393 -11.96 2.24 -2.57
C LEU A 393 -13.17 3.12 -2.21
N LYS A 394 -13.55 4.04 -3.10
CA LYS A 394 -14.76 4.85 -2.95
C LYS A 394 -16.00 3.98 -2.78
N ASP A 395 -16.16 2.90 -3.56
CA ASP A 395 -17.33 2.01 -3.46
C ASP A 395 -17.39 1.29 -2.10
N VAL A 396 -16.23 0.88 -1.57
CA VAL A 396 -16.13 0.26 -0.25
C VAL A 396 -16.48 1.27 0.86
N ILE A 397 -15.94 2.50 0.79
CA ILE A 397 -16.27 3.55 1.76
C ILE A 397 -17.76 3.91 1.69
N ASP A 398 -18.33 4.05 0.49
CA ASP A 398 -19.74 4.40 0.29
C ASP A 398 -20.69 3.35 0.89
N ARG A 399 -20.31 2.07 0.84
CA ARG A 399 -21.11 0.97 1.41
C ARG A 399 -21.24 1.04 2.93
N HIS A 400 -20.18 1.50 3.63
CA HIS A 400 -20.13 1.53 5.09
C HIS A 400 -20.36 2.93 5.68
N TYR A 401 -20.11 3.97 4.87
CA TYR A 401 -20.23 5.38 5.24
C TYR A 401 -20.87 6.18 4.09
N PRO A 402 -22.16 5.93 3.74
CA PRO A 402 -22.80 6.47 2.52
C PRO A 402 -22.83 8.00 2.44
N GLU A 403 -23.02 8.68 3.58
CA GLU A 403 -23.01 10.14 3.61
C GLU A 403 -21.61 10.74 3.44
N MET A 404 -20.54 9.96 3.70
CA MET A 404 -19.17 10.46 3.71
C MET A 404 -18.73 10.85 2.30
N ILE A 405 -18.93 9.98 1.32
CA ILE A 405 -18.51 10.21 -0.06
C ILE A 405 -19.28 11.39 -0.66
N HIS A 406 -20.60 11.42 -0.47
CA HIS A 406 -21.42 12.52 -0.95
C HIS A 406 -20.99 13.87 -0.35
N LYS A 407 -20.78 13.91 0.97
CA LYS A 407 -20.47 15.15 1.70
C LYS A 407 -19.03 15.64 1.51
N TRP A 408 -18.06 14.74 1.38
CA TRP A 408 -16.64 15.06 1.56
C TRP A 408 -15.72 14.71 0.38
N LEU A 409 -16.13 13.84 -0.55
CA LEU A 409 -15.28 13.46 -1.69
C LEU A 409 -15.67 14.26 -2.95
N ASN A 410 -14.76 15.11 -3.44
CA ASN A 410 -14.91 15.85 -4.70
C ASN A 410 -14.09 15.22 -5.85
N SER A 411 -12.96 14.59 -5.53
CA SER A 411 -12.11 13.86 -6.48
C SER A 411 -12.79 12.64 -7.08
N SER A 412 -12.26 12.15 -8.21
CA SER A 412 -12.78 10.93 -8.87
C SER A 412 -12.41 9.64 -8.13
N SER A 413 -11.25 9.60 -7.46
CA SER A 413 -10.76 8.48 -6.66
C SER A 413 -10.65 8.89 -5.19
N ALA A 414 -10.86 7.93 -4.29
CA ALA A 414 -10.65 8.11 -2.85
C ALA A 414 -9.16 8.13 -2.44
N PHE A 415 -8.24 7.84 -3.37
CA PHE A 415 -6.79 7.96 -3.16
C PHE A 415 -6.20 9.31 -3.62
N SER A 416 -6.89 10.05 -4.49
CA SER A 416 -6.54 11.45 -4.74
C SER A 416 -6.90 12.31 -3.52
N VAL A 417 -6.30 13.49 -3.36
CA VAL A 417 -6.73 14.44 -2.31
C VAL A 417 -8.19 14.83 -2.56
N TRP A 418 -9.05 14.63 -1.55
CA TRP A 418 -10.51 14.60 -1.70
C TRP A 418 -11.14 15.91 -2.17
N ASP A 419 -10.54 17.07 -1.90
CA ASP A 419 -10.99 18.38 -2.38
C ASP A 419 -10.40 18.78 -3.74
N SER A 420 -9.65 17.88 -4.39
CA SER A 420 -9.20 18.06 -5.77
C SER A 420 -10.39 18.12 -6.73
N PRO A 421 -10.28 18.86 -7.83
CA PRO A 421 -11.28 18.78 -8.89
C PRO A 421 -11.33 17.35 -9.45
N PRO A 422 -12.51 16.87 -9.88
CA PRO A 422 -12.61 15.59 -10.56
C PRO A 422 -11.78 15.60 -11.86
N ASN A 423 -11.34 14.42 -12.30
CA ASN A 423 -10.57 14.29 -13.53
C ASN A 423 -11.37 14.88 -14.71
N THR A 424 -10.74 15.73 -15.50
CA THR A 424 -11.37 16.30 -16.70
C THR A 424 -11.54 15.22 -17.77
N HIS A 425 -12.67 15.27 -18.49
CA HIS A 425 -12.88 14.36 -19.61
C HIS A 425 -11.91 14.71 -20.74
N ASN A 426 -11.05 13.77 -21.12
CA ASN A 426 -10.23 13.87 -22.32
C ASN A 426 -10.96 13.15 -23.48
N PRO A 427 -11.39 13.88 -24.54
CA PRO A 427 -12.17 13.30 -25.64
C PRO A 427 -11.35 12.39 -26.55
N VAL A 428 -10.01 12.42 -26.47
CA VAL A 428 -9.15 11.52 -27.24
C VAL A 428 -9.28 10.10 -26.65
N PRO A 429 -9.54 9.08 -27.49
CA PRO A 429 -9.60 7.69 -27.03
C PRO A 429 -8.33 7.29 -26.27
N LEU A 430 -8.48 6.60 -25.14
CA LEU A 430 -7.39 6.32 -24.19
C LEU A 430 -6.14 5.74 -24.87
N TYR A 431 -6.31 4.74 -25.75
CA TYR A 431 -5.20 4.08 -26.45
C TYR A 431 -4.53 4.93 -27.53
N LEU A 432 -5.04 6.13 -27.82
CA LEU A 432 -4.52 7.05 -28.83
C LEU A 432 -3.97 8.35 -28.21
N ARG A 433 -3.95 8.46 -26.87
CA ARG A 433 -3.42 9.64 -26.18
C ARG A 433 -1.90 9.67 -26.24
N ILE A 434 -1.33 10.85 -26.44
CA ILE A 434 0.12 11.09 -26.51
C ILE A 434 0.55 11.80 -25.22
N PRO A 435 1.56 11.30 -24.49
CA PRO A 435 2.11 12.00 -23.33
C PRO A 435 2.67 13.38 -23.72
N HIS A 436 2.42 14.38 -22.88
CA HIS A 436 2.91 15.76 -23.05
C HIS A 436 3.86 16.18 -21.93
#